data_AF-A0A1H7P4M9-F1
#
_entry.id   AF-A0A1H7P4M9-F1
#
_cell.length_a   1.000
_cell.length_b   1.000
_cell.length_c   1.000
_cell.angle_alpha   90.00
_cell.angle_beta   90.00
_cell.angle_gamma   90.00
#
_symmetry.space_group_name_H-M   'P 1'
#
loop_
_entity.id
_entity.type
_entity.pdbx_description
1 polymer ?
#
loop_
_entity_poly.entity_id
_entity_poly.type
_entity_poly.pdbx_seq_one_letter_code
_entity_poly.pdbx_strand_id
1 'polypeptide(L)'
;MGALPYKTNGNFIKTGALPAKRNFTSCVMRRSSLFVIKEHDYLRKLNFYYIDLKYIRDLSNADDNVMSISPQRGKENRPFVGVVVLLNGRHYCIPLTSPKPKFQNKKSQVDFIKIFDDSKKNEDGTSKLIGVLNINNMIPVIDSVIQKVDLTIHKNDAVEIKNHKELMQKQLKWCRDHADTIENRANKVYDLVTNKPDKNRNLVKRSSKFAELEKIADKFLKK
;
A
#
# COMPACT_ATOMS: atom_id res chain seq x y z
N MET A 1 -19.52 -23.45 75.39
CA MET A 1 -19.35 -24.80 75.98
C MET A 1 -19.61 -25.83 74.90
N GLY A 2 -18.66 -26.74 74.68
CA GLY A 2 -18.70 -27.77 73.65
C GLY A 2 -17.28 -28.26 73.40
N ALA A 3 -17.01 -29.50 73.77
CA ALA A 3 -15.69 -30.08 74.07
C ALA A 3 -14.78 -30.35 72.86
N LEU A 4 -13.48 -30.05 73.02
CA LEU A 4 -12.28 -30.94 73.00
C LEU A 4 -12.47 -32.44 72.61
N PRO A 5 -11.42 -33.26 72.30
CA PRO A 5 -9.98 -33.00 71.98
C PRO A 5 -9.22 -34.07 71.08
N TYR A 6 -7.89 -33.87 70.91
CA TYR A 6 -6.75 -34.86 70.81
C TYR A 6 -6.68 -35.84 69.62
N LYS A 7 -5.55 -36.40 69.15
CA LYS A 7 -4.06 -36.36 69.29
C LYS A 7 -3.56 -37.28 68.13
N THR A 8 -2.42 -37.10 67.48
CA THR A 8 -1.12 -37.79 67.74
C THR A 8 -0.25 -37.56 66.49
N ASN A 9 0.93 -36.92 66.59
CA ASN A 9 2.28 -37.46 66.79
C ASN A 9 2.81 -38.44 65.72
N GLY A 10 3.88 -38.02 65.03
CA GLY A 10 4.75 -38.90 64.22
C GLY A 10 5.86 -38.14 63.49
N ASN A 11 7.02 -37.99 64.13
CA ASN A 11 8.29 -37.54 63.55
C ASN A 11 8.82 -38.56 62.50
N PHE A 12 9.53 -38.11 61.46
CA PHE A 12 10.94 -38.49 61.15
C PHE A 12 11.48 -37.78 59.89
N ILE A 13 12.81 -37.81 59.76
CA ILE A 13 13.71 -36.82 59.15
C ILE A 13 14.07 -37.12 57.68
N LYS A 14 14.19 -36.03 56.91
CA LYS A 14 14.92 -35.73 55.64
C LYS A 14 15.66 -36.87 54.90
N THR A 15 15.47 -36.92 53.57
CA THR A 15 16.54 -36.81 52.53
C THR A 15 15.93 -36.55 51.13
N GLY A 16 16.58 -35.70 50.31
CA GLY A 16 16.60 -35.86 48.84
C GLY A 16 15.76 -34.94 47.92
N ALA A 17 16.45 -34.02 47.25
CA ALA A 17 16.25 -33.53 45.86
C ALA A 17 15.14 -32.50 45.48
N LEU A 18 15.62 -31.26 45.25
CA LEU A 18 15.34 -30.24 44.19
C LEU A 18 13.89 -29.88 43.71
N PRO A 19 13.66 -28.62 43.28
CA PRO A 19 12.40 -27.91 43.51
C PRO A 19 11.53 -27.76 42.26
N ALA A 20 10.20 -27.77 42.44
CA ALA A 20 9.25 -27.36 41.41
C ALA A 20 8.30 -26.26 41.94
N LYS A 21 8.59 -25.04 41.46
CA LYS A 21 7.66 -23.96 41.08
C LYS A 21 6.70 -23.43 42.15
N ARG A 22 7.14 -22.36 42.83
CA ARG A 22 6.27 -21.35 43.43
C ARG A 22 5.85 -20.32 42.37
N ASN A 23 4.55 -20.11 42.30
CA ASN A 23 3.84 -18.84 42.17
C ASN A 23 4.42 -17.78 41.22
N PHE A 24 3.79 -17.64 40.04
CA PHE A 24 3.83 -16.39 39.29
C PHE A 24 2.66 -15.50 39.71
N THR A 25 2.94 -14.61 40.65
CA THR A 25 2.26 -13.32 40.77
C THR A 25 2.58 -12.46 39.53
N SER A 26 1.56 -11.74 39.05
CA SER A 26 1.65 -10.41 38.44
C SER A 26 2.94 -10.08 37.67
N CYS A 27 2.89 -10.18 36.33
CA CYS A 27 3.71 -9.34 35.48
C CYS A 27 2.90 -8.86 34.29
N VAL A 28 2.48 -7.61 34.34
CA VAL A 28 2.09 -6.81 33.18
C VAL A 28 3.30 -6.77 32.24
N MET A 29 3.44 -7.77 31.38
CA MET A 29 4.38 -7.69 30.28
C MET A 29 3.81 -6.71 29.26
N ARG A 30 4.34 -5.49 29.29
CA ARG A 30 4.35 -4.58 28.15
C ARG A 30 4.90 -5.35 26.95
N ARG A 31 4.01 -5.90 26.12
CA ARG A 31 4.38 -6.38 24.79
C ARG A 31 4.82 -5.15 24.00
N SER A 32 6.12 -5.05 23.79
CA SER A 32 6.74 -4.04 22.95
C SER A 32 6.08 -4.09 21.56
N SER A 33 5.42 -3.00 21.20
CA SER A 33 4.75 -2.76 19.92
C SER A 33 5.66 -2.98 18.71
N LEU A 34 6.98 -2.98 18.91
CA LEU A 34 7.98 -3.22 17.88
C LEU A 34 7.99 -4.63 17.28
N PHE A 35 7.56 -5.65 18.04
CA PHE A 35 7.62 -7.06 17.57
C PHE A 35 6.43 -7.45 16.69
N VAL A 36 5.25 -6.83 16.89
CA VAL A 36 4.06 -7.06 16.05
C VAL A 36 4.19 -6.36 14.69
N ILE A 37 4.98 -5.29 14.60
CA ILE A 37 5.17 -4.52 13.36
C ILE A 37 6.00 -5.31 12.33
N LYS A 38 6.96 -6.14 12.77
CA LYS A 38 7.91 -6.81 11.86
C LYS A 38 7.31 -7.97 11.04
N GLU A 39 6.27 -8.66 11.52
CA GLU A 39 5.61 -9.73 10.74
C GLU A 39 4.64 -9.18 9.68
N HIS A 40 4.09 -7.98 9.88
CA HIS A 40 3.18 -7.34 8.92
C HIS A 40 3.93 -6.74 7.70
N ASP A 41 5.24 -6.56 7.82
CA ASP A 41 6.13 -5.90 6.86
C ASP A 41 6.43 -6.78 5.62
N TYR A 42 6.25 -8.09 5.73
CA TYR A 42 6.62 -9.04 4.67
C TYR A 42 5.55 -9.21 3.57
N LEU A 43 4.30 -8.80 3.81
CA LEU A 43 3.16 -9.06 2.93
C LEU A 43 2.69 -7.86 2.09
N ARG A 44 3.24 -6.66 2.30
CA ARG A 44 2.82 -5.43 1.58
C ARG A 44 3.84 -4.95 0.55
N LYS A 45 4.41 -5.88 -0.24
CA LYS A 45 5.25 -5.44 -1.36
C LYS A 45 4.36 -4.86 -2.46
N LEU A 46 4.45 -3.54 -2.65
CA LEU A 46 3.90 -2.88 -3.83
C LEU A 46 4.41 -3.58 -5.10
N ASN A 47 3.52 -3.72 -6.07
CA ASN A 47 3.72 -4.30 -7.39
C ASN A 47 3.01 -3.44 -8.44
N PHE A 48 3.38 -3.65 -9.70
CA PHE A 48 2.62 -3.09 -10.82
C PHE A 48 1.52 -4.04 -11.26
N TYR A 49 0.38 -3.46 -11.62
CA TYR A 49 -0.79 -4.17 -12.12
C TYR A 49 -1.32 -3.51 -13.39
N TYR A 50 -1.79 -4.33 -14.32
CA TYR A 50 -2.76 -3.94 -15.32
C TYR A 50 -4.16 -4.15 -14.76
N ILE A 51 -5.10 -3.32 -15.20
CA ILE A 51 -6.49 -3.35 -14.72
C ILE A 51 -7.40 -3.60 -15.92
N ASP A 52 -8.44 -4.40 -15.71
CA ASP A 52 -9.41 -4.73 -16.75
C ASP A 52 -10.00 -3.46 -17.39
N LEU A 53 -9.96 -3.42 -18.73
CA LEU A 53 -10.46 -2.31 -19.53
C LEU A 53 -11.95 -2.05 -19.34
N LYS A 54 -12.76 -3.09 -19.17
CA LYS A 54 -14.20 -2.97 -18.88
C LYS A 54 -14.42 -2.31 -17.52
N TYR A 55 -13.66 -2.72 -16.51
CA TYR A 55 -13.74 -2.11 -15.18
C TYR A 55 -13.36 -0.62 -15.21
N ILE A 56 -12.24 -0.26 -15.87
CA ILE A 56 -11.84 1.14 -16.01
C ILE A 56 -12.89 1.97 -16.78
N ARG A 57 -13.53 1.40 -17.81
CA ARG A 57 -14.61 2.09 -18.54
C ARG A 57 -15.79 2.41 -17.62
N ASP A 58 -16.23 1.44 -16.82
CA ASP A 58 -17.35 1.63 -15.88
C ASP A 58 -17.01 2.69 -14.83
N LEU A 59 -15.78 2.70 -14.31
CA LEU A 59 -15.30 3.77 -13.42
C LEU A 59 -15.28 5.13 -14.13
N SER A 60 -14.76 5.20 -15.36
CA SER A 60 -14.66 6.45 -16.11
C SER A 60 -16.00 7.05 -16.52
N ASN A 61 -17.03 6.22 -16.66
CA ASN A 61 -18.40 6.70 -16.91
C ASN A 61 -18.99 7.42 -15.69
N ALA A 62 -18.53 7.11 -14.48
CA ALA A 62 -18.97 7.77 -13.25
C ALA A 62 -18.12 8.99 -12.88
N ASP A 63 -16.85 9.02 -13.33
CA ASP A 63 -15.90 10.07 -12.99
C ASP A 63 -14.85 10.29 -14.10
N ASP A 64 -14.88 11.48 -14.70
CA ASP A 64 -13.95 11.92 -15.75
C ASP A 64 -12.49 11.99 -15.28
N ASN A 65 -12.23 12.00 -13.97
CA ASN A 65 -10.89 12.01 -13.40
C ASN A 65 -10.19 10.64 -13.49
N VAL A 66 -10.90 9.57 -13.81
CA VAL A 66 -10.31 8.24 -13.95
C VAL A 66 -9.40 8.20 -15.17
N MET A 67 -8.16 7.73 -14.99
CA MET A 67 -7.18 7.69 -16.07
C MET A 67 -7.53 6.65 -17.13
N SER A 68 -7.77 7.11 -18.36
CA SER A 68 -8.04 6.22 -19.50
C SER A 68 -6.86 5.30 -19.84
N ILE A 69 -7.20 4.04 -20.09
CA ILE A 69 -6.32 2.99 -20.64
C ILE A 69 -6.77 2.53 -22.04
N SER A 70 -7.41 3.42 -22.81
CA SER A 70 -7.93 3.05 -24.13
C SER A 70 -6.80 2.78 -25.15
N PRO A 71 -6.82 1.64 -25.87
CA PRO A 71 -5.88 1.34 -26.95
C PRO A 71 -5.90 2.38 -28.07
N GLN A 72 -7.08 2.93 -28.39
CA GLN A 72 -7.24 3.97 -29.41
C GLN A 72 -6.45 5.26 -29.10
N ARG A 73 -6.07 5.45 -27.83
CA ARG A 73 -5.28 6.59 -27.38
C ARG A 73 -3.83 6.22 -27.05
N GLY A 74 -3.39 5.00 -27.36
CA GLY A 74 -2.05 4.50 -27.06
C GLY A 74 -1.74 4.47 -25.56
N LYS A 75 -2.73 4.12 -24.72
CA LYS A 75 -2.65 4.15 -23.25
C LYS A 75 -2.97 2.81 -22.60
N GLU A 76 -3.15 1.76 -23.40
CA GLU A 76 -3.49 0.40 -22.99
C GLU A 76 -2.49 -0.21 -22.03
N ASN A 77 -1.21 0.15 -22.16
CA ASN A 77 -0.13 -0.40 -21.35
C ASN A 77 0.18 0.44 -20.10
N ARG A 78 -0.75 1.28 -19.61
CA ARG A 78 -0.54 2.07 -18.39
C ARG A 78 -0.52 1.14 -17.16
N PRO A 79 0.60 1.02 -16.44
CA PRO A 79 0.62 0.25 -15.21
C PRO A 79 0.08 1.08 -14.04
N PHE A 80 -0.46 0.38 -13.04
CA PHE A 80 -0.88 0.95 -11.77
C PHE A 80 -0.03 0.36 -10.65
N VAL A 81 0.39 1.20 -9.70
CA VAL A 81 1.03 0.74 -8.47
C VAL A 81 -0.05 0.29 -7.50
N GLY A 82 0.06 -0.93 -6.99
CA GLY A 82 -0.86 -1.46 -5.99
C GLY A 82 -0.25 -2.65 -5.26
N VAL A 83 -1.02 -3.38 -4.45
CA VAL A 83 -2.29 -2.92 -3.90
C VAL A 83 -1.96 -2.06 -2.67
N VAL A 84 -2.46 -0.83 -2.66
CA VAL A 84 -2.37 0.07 -1.51
C VAL A 84 -3.61 -0.16 -0.66
N VAL A 85 -3.44 -0.61 0.58
CA VAL A 85 -4.55 -0.83 1.50
C VAL A 85 -4.76 0.43 2.32
N LEU A 86 -5.88 1.10 2.11
CA LEU A 86 -6.23 2.31 2.86
C LEU A 86 -6.78 1.96 4.26
N LEU A 87 -6.82 2.96 5.15
CA LEU A 87 -7.32 2.81 6.52
C LEU A 87 -8.79 2.34 6.61
N ASN A 88 -9.58 2.52 5.56
CA ASN A 88 -10.95 2.01 5.46
C ASN A 88 -11.02 0.52 5.07
N GLY A 89 -9.88 -0.16 4.92
CA GLY A 89 -9.79 -1.58 4.55
C GLY A 89 -9.97 -1.86 3.06
N ARG A 90 -10.15 -0.84 2.22
CA ARG A 90 -10.32 -1.01 0.77
C ARG A 90 -8.97 -1.02 0.05
N HIS A 91 -8.93 -1.79 -1.04
CA HIS A 91 -7.78 -1.94 -1.92
C HIS A 91 -7.80 -0.89 -3.02
N TYR A 92 -6.69 -0.18 -3.18
CA TYR A 92 -6.52 0.89 -4.15
C TYR A 92 -5.31 0.68 -5.04
N CYS A 93 -5.43 1.15 -6.28
CA CYS A 93 -4.34 1.21 -7.25
C CYS A 93 -4.12 2.65 -7.71
N ILE A 94 -2.85 3.05 -7.81
CA ILE A 94 -2.45 4.41 -8.19
C ILE A 94 -1.88 4.38 -9.60
N PRO A 95 -2.43 5.15 -10.56
CA PRO A 95 -1.91 5.15 -11.92
C PRO A 95 -0.50 5.75 -11.98
N LEU A 96 0.40 5.04 -12.67
CA LEU A 96 1.72 5.56 -13.01
C LEU A 96 1.65 6.36 -14.31
N THR A 97 2.38 7.47 -14.36
CA THR A 97 2.53 8.30 -15.55
C THR A 97 3.99 8.62 -15.84
N SER A 98 4.33 8.65 -17.13
CA SER A 98 5.65 9.10 -17.57
C SER A 98 5.84 10.59 -17.24
N PRO A 99 7.07 11.01 -16.93
CA PRO A 99 7.38 12.39 -16.59
C PRO A 99 7.13 13.30 -17.80
N LYS A 100 6.11 14.15 -17.69
CA LYS A 100 5.80 15.19 -18.67
C LYS A 100 6.50 16.51 -18.30
N PRO A 101 6.83 17.39 -19.27
CA PRO A 101 7.49 18.68 -19.02
C PRO A 101 6.77 19.54 -17.96
N LYS A 102 5.43 19.48 -17.92
CA LYS A 102 4.59 20.17 -16.92
C LYS A 102 4.89 19.80 -15.46
N PHE A 103 5.59 18.69 -15.20
CA PHE A 103 5.98 18.24 -13.87
C PHE A 103 7.40 18.61 -13.49
N GLN A 104 8.23 19.09 -14.42
CA GLN A 104 9.62 19.45 -14.12
C GLN A 104 9.68 20.63 -13.14
N ASN A 105 8.90 21.68 -13.40
CA ASN A 105 8.93 22.91 -12.61
C ASN A 105 7.93 22.95 -11.43
N LYS A 106 7.08 21.92 -11.27
CA LYS A 106 6.08 21.87 -10.19
C LYS A 106 6.65 21.20 -8.94
N LYS A 107 6.54 21.85 -7.77
CA LYS A 107 6.83 21.20 -6.47
C LYS A 107 5.90 20.00 -6.27
N SER A 108 6.40 18.92 -5.66
CA SER A 108 5.56 17.77 -5.29
C SER A 108 4.50 18.26 -4.31
N GLN A 109 3.25 18.05 -4.67
CA GLN A 109 2.09 18.36 -3.85
C GLN A 109 1.51 17.06 -3.27
N VAL A 110 0.49 17.17 -2.43
CA VAL A 110 -0.15 15.99 -1.81
C VAL A 110 -0.85 15.08 -2.83
N ASP A 111 -1.20 15.61 -4.00
CA ASP A 111 -1.92 14.94 -5.10
C ASP A 111 -1.05 13.99 -5.94
N PHE A 112 0.27 14.22 -6.04
CA PHE A 112 1.15 13.35 -6.80
C PHE A 112 2.55 13.17 -6.18
N ILE A 113 3.13 11.98 -6.38
CA ILE A 113 4.49 11.64 -5.98
C ILE A 113 5.37 11.54 -7.22
N LYS A 114 6.56 12.15 -7.17
CA LYS A 114 7.59 12.00 -8.20
C LYS A 114 8.50 10.83 -7.85
N ILE A 115 8.83 10.02 -8.85
CA ILE A 115 9.75 8.88 -8.74
C ILE A 115 11.07 9.29 -9.39
N PHE A 116 12.15 9.19 -8.62
CA PHE A 116 13.50 9.56 -9.07
C PHE A 116 14.40 8.33 -9.19
N ASP A 117 15.33 8.38 -10.14
CA ASP A 117 16.41 7.40 -10.26
C ASP A 117 17.71 8.04 -9.79
N ASP A 118 18.17 7.65 -8.61
CA ASP A 118 19.42 8.17 -8.02
C ASP A 118 20.66 7.67 -8.78
N SER A 119 20.55 6.60 -9.58
CA SER A 119 21.66 6.08 -10.39
C SER A 119 21.99 6.96 -11.59
N LYS A 120 21.05 7.82 -12.02
CA LYS A 120 21.24 8.72 -13.16
C LYS A 120 21.05 10.16 -12.69
N LYS A 121 22.12 10.94 -12.71
CA LYS A 121 22.07 12.38 -12.42
C LYS A 121 21.91 13.16 -13.72
N ASN A 122 21.13 14.24 -13.67
CA ASN A 122 21.11 15.24 -14.72
C ASN A 122 22.40 16.07 -14.66
N GLU A 123 22.64 16.90 -15.66
CA GLU A 123 23.79 17.82 -15.75
C GLU A 123 23.90 18.71 -14.51
N ASP A 124 22.76 19.09 -13.92
CA ASP A 124 22.67 19.89 -12.69
C ASP A 124 22.95 19.09 -11.38
N GLY A 125 23.35 17.83 -11.48
CA GLY A 125 23.63 16.95 -10.34
C GLY A 125 22.39 16.38 -9.64
N THR A 126 21.18 16.70 -10.11
CA THR A 126 19.90 16.22 -9.56
C THR A 126 19.51 14.83 -10.08
N SER A 127 18.85 14.01 -9.26
CA SER A 127 18.37 12.69 -9.69
C SER A 127 17.37 12.79 -10.85
N LYS A 128 17.47 11.88 -11.82
CA LYS A 128 16.60 11.88 -13.00
C LYS A 128 15.17 11.50 -12.63
N LEU A 129 14.21 12.31 -13.04
CA LEU A 129 12.79 11.99 -12.90
C LEU A 129 12.41 10.87 -13.87
N ILE A 130 11.98 9.72 -13.34
CA ILE A 130 11.64 8.52 -14.13
C ILE A 130 10.15 8.20 -14.12
N GLY A 131 9.35 8.81 -13.26
CA GLY A 131 7.90 8.57 -13.21
C GLY A 131 7.17 9.52 -12.26
N VAL A 132 5.84 9.53 -12.35
CA VAL A 132 4.94 10.26 -11.45
C VAL A 132 3.72 9.40 -11.12
N LEU A 133 3.43 9.24 -9.83
CA LEU A 133 2.23 8.59 -9.29
C LEU A 133 1.16 9.64 -9.01
N ASN A 134 -0.01 9.51 -9.63
CA ASN A 134 -1.13 10.43 -9.41
C ASN A 134 -2.06 9.88 -8.33
N ILE A 135 -1.80 10.22 -7.07
CA ILE A 135 -2.59 9.76 -5.92
C ILE A 135 -4.03 10.27 -6.00
N ASN A 136 -4.22 11.51 -6.45
CA ASN A 136 -5.55 12.08 -6.65
C ASN A 136 -6.42 11.28 -7.63
N ASN A 137 -5.82 10.52 -8.55
CA ASN A 137 -6.52 9.67 -9.53
C ASN A 137 -6.43 8.18 -9.20
N MET A 138 -6.19 7.83 -7.92
CA MET A 138 -6.24 6.43 -7.48
C MET A 138 -7.66 5.88 -7.60
N ILE A 139 -7.75 4.58 -7.84
CA ILE A 139 -9.03 3.89 -8.04
C ILE A 139 -9.16 2.69 -7.11
N PRO A 140 -10.37 2.42 -6.60
CA PRO A 140 -10.62 1.21 -5.85
C PRO A 140 -10.54 0.01 -6.80
N VAL A 141 -9.99 -1.10 -6.32
CA VAL A 141 -9.83 -2.33 -7.08
C VAL A 141 -10.27 -3.53 -6.26
N ILE A 142 -10.60 -4.61 -6.97
CA ILE A 142 -10.84 -5.94 -6.43
C ILE A 142 -9.87 -6.91 -7.12
N ASP A 143 -9.57 -8.05 -6.48
CA ASP A 143 -8.53 -8.95 -6.98
C ASP A 143 -8.85 -9.55 -8.36
N SER A 144 -10.13 -9.66 -8.72
CA SER A 144 -10.57 -10.20 -10.01
C SER A 144 -10.35 -9.25 -11.19
N VAL A 145 -10.16 -7.94 -10.96
CA VAL A 145 -9.98 -6.95 -12.04
C VAL A 145 -8.52 -6.53 -12.24
N ILE A 146 -7.60 -7.08 -11.45
CA ILE A 146 -6.18 -6.73 -11.50
C ILE A 146 -5.35 -7.93 -11.98
N GLN A 147 -4.38 -7.64 -12.84
CA GLN A 147 -3.40 -8.61 -13.30
C GLN A 147 -2.00 -8.06 -13.02
N LYS A 148 -1.18 -8.83 -12.29
CA LYS A 148 0.18 -8.43 -11.98
C LYS A 148 1.01 -8.32 -13.27
N VAL A 149 1.77 -7.23 -13.40
CA VAL A 149 2.69 -7.03 -14.52
C VAL A 149 3.90 -7.96 -14.37
N ASP A 150 4.22 -8.70 -15.42
CA ASP A 150 5.45 -9.47 -15.49
C ASP A 150 6.63 -8.56 -15.88
N LEU A 151 7.61 -8.47 -14.99
CA LEU A 151 8.82 -7.68 -15.16
C LEU A 151 10.04 -8.56 -15.43
N THR A 152 9.85 -9.86 -15.67
CA THR A 152 10.95 -10.79 -15.96
C THR A 152 11.56 -10.45 -17.32
N ILE A 153 12.87 -10.22 -17.34
CA ILE A 153 13.62 -9.89 -18.57
C ILE A 153 14.14 -11.19 -19.17
N HIS A 154 13.69 -11.53 -20.38
CA HIS A 154 14.16 -12.73 -21.08
C HIS A 154 15.27 -12.38 -22.07
N LYS A 155 16.17 -13.34 -22.32
CA LYS A 155 17.30 -13.15 -23.27
C LYS A 155 16.82 -12.83 -24.68
N ASN A 156 15.68 -13.40 -25.09
CA ASN A 156 15.11 -13.23 -26.42
C ASN A 156 14.18 -12.00 -26.55
N ASP A 157 13.97 -11.23 -25.48
CA ASP A 157 13.18 -10.01 -25.56
C ASP A 157 13.87 -8.99 -26.48
N ALA A 158 13.07 -8.26 -27.27
CA ALA A 158 13.54 -7.13 -28.04
C ALA A 158 14.16 -6.06 -27.11
N VAL A 159 15.16 -5.33 -27.60
CA VAL A 159 15.91 -4.34 -26.81
C VAL A 159 14.99 -3.31 -26.16
N GLU A 160 13.97 -2.85 -26.88
CA GLU A 160 12.99 -1.88 -26.38
C GLU A 160 12.16 -2.43 -25.20
N ILE A 161 11.74 -3.69 -25.28
CA ILE A 161 11.00 -4.37 -24.20
C ILE A 161 11.89 -4.51 -22.97
N LYS A 162 13.16 -4.89 -23.15
CA LYS A 162 14.14 -4.99 -22.06
C LYS A 162 14.30 -3.65 -21.34
N ASN A 163 14.57 -2.58 -22.10
CA ASN A 163 14.74 -1.23 -21.56
C ASN A 163 13.50 -0.76 -20.79
N HIS A 164 12.30 -1.07 -21.30
CA HIS A 164 11.05 -0.73 -20.62
C HIS A 164 10.88 -1.51 -19.30
N LYS A 165 11.14 -2.83 -19.31
CA LYS A 165 11.10 -3.67 -18.10
C LYS A 165 12.11 -3.19 -17.05
N GLU A 166 13.33 -2.85 -17.45
CA GLU A 166 14.35 -2.29 -16.54
C GLU A 166 13.90 -0.96 -15.90
N LEU A 167 13.32 -0.06 -16.71
CA LEU A 167 12.75 1.19 -16.20
C LEU A 167 11.66 0.91 -15.16
N MET A 168 10.75 -0.01 -15.45
CA MET A 168 9.69 -0.40 -14.51
C MET A 168 10.28 -1.03 -13.24
N GLN A 169 11.27 -1.90 -13.33
CA GLN A 169 11.92 -2.48 -12.15
C GLN A 169 12.51 -1.40 -11.23
N LYS A 170 13.16 -0.37 -11.81
CA LYS A 170 13.68 0.78 -11.06
C LYS A 170 12.58 1.60 -10.39
N GLN A 171 11.51 1.91 -11.13
CA GLN A 171 10.35 2.61 -10.58
C GLN A 171 9.73 1.80 -9.43
N LEU A 172 9.61 0.48 -9.59
CA LEU A 172 9.04 -0.39 -8.58
C LEU A 172 9.90 -0.45 -7.32
N LYS A 173 11.21 -0.55 -7.48
CA LYS A 173 12.17 -0.49 -6.36
C LYS A 173 11.97 0.81 -5.58
N TRP A 174 11.94 1.95 -6.26
CA TRP A 174 11.73 3.24 -5.61
C TRP A 174 10.39 3.30 -4.87
N CYS A 175 9.31 2.80 -5.48
CA CYS A 175 7.99 2.75 -4.83
C CYS A 175 8.01 1.91 -3.56
N ARG A 176 8.71 0.77 -3.55
CA ARG A 176 8.86 -0.09 -2.37
C ARG A 176 9.68 0.60 -1.29
N ASP A 177 10.79 1.24 -1.66
CA ASP A 177 11.64 2.00 -0.74
C ASP A 177 10.88 3.18 -0.09
N HIS A 178 9.81 3.67 -0.72
CA HIS A 178 8.97 4.79 -0.26
C HIS A 178 7.51 4.39 0.04
N ALA A 179 7.26 3.10 0.31
CA ALA A 179 5.90 2.57 0.47
C ALA A 179 5.11 3.33 1.55
N ASP A 180 5.70 3.56 2.73
CA ASP A 180 5.07 4.30 3.82
C ASP A 180 4.64 5.71 3.40
N THR A 181 5.46 6.39 2.59
CA THR A 181 5.13 7.73 2.09
C THR A 181 3.95 7.69 1.12
N ILE A 182 3.90 6.67 0.26
CA ILE A 182 2.80 6.44 -0.67
C ILE A 182 1.51 6.18 0.10
N GLU A 183 1.52 5.24 1.06
CA GLU A 183 0.36 4.89 1.89
C GLU A 183 -0.13 6.09 2.70
N ASN A 184 0.76 6.81 3.38
CA ASN A 184 0.40 7.98 4.18
C ASN A 184 -0.21 9.11 3.34
N ARG A 185 0.34 9.36 2.14
CA ARG A 185 -0.24 10.37 1.24
C ARG A 185 -1.57 9.93 0.65
N ALA A 186 -1.72 8.65 0.28
CA ALA A 186 -2.98 8.10 -0.21
C ALA A 186 -4.09 8.23 0.83
N ASN A 187 -3.83 7.85 2.08
CA ASN A 187 -4.76 8.03 3.19
C ASN A 187 -5.12 9.50 3.43
N LYS A 188 -4.13 10.40 3.36
CA LYS A 188 -4.36 11.84 3.52
C LYS A 188 -5.23 12.41 2.40
N VAL A 189 -4.98 12.04 1.14
CA VAL A 189 -5.80 12.49 0.00
C VAL A 189 -7.22 11.96 0.13
N TYR A 190 -7.39 10.69 0.49
CA TYR A 190 -8.70 10.09 0.73
C TYR A 190 -9.48 10.86 1.82
N ASP A 191 -8.86 11.10 2.99
CA ASP A 191 -9.51 11.84 4.09
C ASP A 191 -9.89 13.27 3.68
N LEU A 192 -9.02 13.98 2.96
CA LEU A 192 -9.28 15.33 2.48
C LEU A 192 -10.41 15.38 1.44
N VAL A 193 -10.54 14.37 0.60
CA VAL A 193 -11.55 14.35 -0.47
C VAL A 193 -12.90 13.88 0.07
N THR A 194 -12.91 12.84 0.90
CA THR A 194 -14.13 12.16 1.35
C THR A 194 -14.68 12.76 2.65
N ASN A 195 -13.83 13.02 3.64
CA ASN A 195 -14.28 13.43 4.98
C ASN A 195 -14.17 14.94 5.23
N LYS A 196 -13.23 15.62 4.55
CA LYS A 196 -12.92 17.05 4.80
C LYS A 196 -12.84 17.87 3.50
N PRO A 197 -13.83 17.79 2.59
CA PRO A 197 -13.76 18.40 1.26
C PRO A 197 -13.57 19.93 1.30
N ASP A 198 -14.11 20.62 2.32
CA ASP A 198 -13.99 22.07 2.45
C ASP A 198 -12.57 22.56 2.71
N LYS A 199 -11.68 21.71 3.25
CA LYS A 199 -10.30 22.10 3.55
C LYS A 199 -9.46 22.33 2.29
N ASN A 200 -9.81 21.70 1.17
CA ASN A 200 -9.08 21.85 -0.08
C ASN A 200 -9.94 21.57 -1.31
N ARG A 201 -10.83 22.52 -1.64
CA ARG A 201 -11.75 22.43 -2.80
C ARG A 201 -11.04 22.19 -4.13
N ASN A 202 -9.84 22.77 -4.31
CA ASN A 202 -9.03 22.59 -5.52
C ASN A 202 -8.45 21.17 -5.65
N LEU A 203 -8.15 20.51 -4.53
CA LEU A 203 -7.76 19.10 -4.52
C LEU A 203 -8.97 18.23 -4.86
N VAL A 204 -10.11 18.46 -4.20
CA VAL A 204 -11.35 17.70 -4.43
C VAL A 204 -11.75 17.71 -5.89
N LYS A 205 -11.77 18.90 -6.53
CA LYS A 205 -12.14 19.04 -7.96
C LYS A 205 -11.25 18.25 -8.91
N ARG A 206 -9.98 18.04 -8.56
CA ARG A 206 -8.99 17.32 -9.38
C ARG A 206 -8.85 15.85 -8.99
N SER A 207 -9.49 15.43 -7.91
CA SER A 207 -9.39 14.07 -7.38
C SER A 207 -10.57 13.23 -7.86
N SER A 208 -10.35 11.93 -7.90
CA SER A 208 -11.41 11.00 -8.22
C SER A 208 -12.48 10.98 -7.14
N LYS A 209 -13.73 10.75 -7.54
CA LYS A 209 -14.90 10.65 -6.65
C LYS A 209 -14.88 9.30 -5.93
N PHE A 210 -13.98 9.13 -4.96
CA PHE A 210 -13.69 7.85 -4.31
C PHE A 210 -14.96 7.10 -3.87
N ALA A 211 -15.89 7.77 -3.19
CA ALA A 211 -17.15 7.17 -2.73
C ALA A 211 -18.03 6.62 -3.87
N GLU A 212 -18.05 7.25 -5.05
CA GLU A 212 -18.82 6.75 -6.20
C GLU A 212 -18.13 5.57 -6.88
N LEU A 213 -16.80 5.62 -6.99
CA LEU A 213 -16.01 4.51 -7.53
C LEU A 213 -16.11 3.27 -6.65
N GLU A 214 -16.15 3.45 -5.33
CA GLU A 214 -16.33 2.37 -4.36
C GLU A 214 -17.66 1.64 -4.55
N LYS A 215 -18.76 2.36 -4.81
CA LYS A 215 -20.06 1.74 -5.11
C LYS A 215 -20.01 0.87 -6.37
N ILE A 216 -19.21 1.24 -7.36
CA ILE A 216 -19.03 0.46 -8.59
C ILE A 216 -18.22 -0.80 -8.29
N ALA A 217 -17.12 -0.68 -7.54
CA ALA A 217 -16.33 -1.81 -7.06
C ALA A 217 -17.22 -2.82 -6.31
N ASP A 218 -18.08 -2.34 -5.41
CA ASP A 218 -18.99 -3.18 -4.62
C ASP A 218 -20.03 -3.89 -5.49
N LYS A 219 -20.50 -3.26 -6.58
CA LYS A 219 -21.40 -3.90 -7.56
C LYS A 219 -20.70 -5.01 -8.35
N PHE A 220 -19.41 -4.84 -8.62
CA PHE A 220 -18.60 -5.86 -9.30
C PHE A 220 -18.31 -7.07 -8.42
N LEU A 221 -18.16 -6.88 -7.10
CA LEU A 221 -17.97 -7.98 -6.14
C LEU A 221 -19.21 -8.89 -6.03
N LYS A 222 -20.41 -8.35 -6.29
CA LYS A 222 -21.70 -9.06 -6.17
C LYS A 222 -22.12 -9.82 -7.44
N LYS A 223 -21.38 -9.67 -8.53
CA LYS A 223 -21.60 -10.39 -9.79
C LYS A 223 -20.82 -11.68 -9.81
#